data_AF-A0A2V7SM41-F1
#
_entry.id   AF-A0A2V7SM41-F1
#
_cell.length_a   1.000
_cell.length_b   1.000
_cell.length_c   1.000
_cell.angle_alpha   90.00
_cell.angle_beta   90.00
_cell.angle_gamma   90.00
#
_symmetry.space_group_name_H-M   'P 1'
#
loop_
_entity.id
_entity.type
_entity.pdbx_description
1 polymer ?
#
loop_
_entity_poly.entity_id
_entity_poly.type
_entity_poly.pdbx_seq_one_letter_code
_entity_poly.pdbx_strand_id
1 'polypeptide(L)'
;MLDYLDSLCAALLARNGTEIRRLLRHPLARALPRRVREEGYAIARAGQESLRAPIQTLHFYHQTLHLLGARPVARGEAGSPGAPNRADDEPQIEIPLRAAGG
;
A
#
# COMPACT_ATOMS: atom_id res chain seq x y z
N MET A 1 -18.23 -10.24 -1.51
CA MET A 1 -16.81 -10.08 -1.90
C MET A 1 -16.02 -9.30 -0.86
N LEU A 2 -16.51 -8.15 -0.38
CA LEU A 2 -15.89 -7.40 0.73
C LEU A 2 -15.76 -8.23 2.02
N ASP A 3 -16.83 -8.90 2.43
CA ASP A 3 -16.86 -9.78 3.62
C ASP A 3 -15.79 -10.90 3.58
N TYR A 4 -15.57 -11.49 2.41
CA TYR A 4 -14.49 -12.46 2.20
C TYR A 4 -13.10 -11.81 2.37
N LEU A 5 -12.94 -10.58 1.90
CA LEU A 5 -11.69 -9.84 2.00
C LEU A 5 -11.39 -9.40 3.43
N ASP A 6 -12.43 -8.99 4.17
CA ASP A 6 -12.37 -8.69 5.59
C ASP A 6 -11.94 -9.93 6.39
N SER A 7 -12.58 -11.07 6.13
CA SER A 7 -12.21 -12.37 6.71
C SER A 7 -10.74 -12.75 6.43
N LEU A 8 -10.26 -12.49 5.21
CA LEU A 8 -8.85 -12.72 4.84
C LEU A 8 -7.91 -11.77 5.58
N CYS A 9 -8.25 -10.49 5.69
CA CYS A 9 -7.49 -9.52 6.48
C CYS A 9 -7.41 -9.93 7.95
N ALA A 10 -8.53 -10.30 8.57
CA ALA A 10 -8.58 -10.76 9.95
C ALA A 10 -7.71 -12.00 10.17
N ALA A 11 -7.81 -13.00 9.27
CA ALA A 11 -6.99 -14.21 9.35
C ALA A 11 -5.48 -13.92 9.20
N LEU A 12 -5.12 -12.99 8.32
CA LEU A 12 -3.72 -12.56 8.13
C LEU A 12 -3.21 -11.82 9.37
N LEU A 13 -3.98 -10.91 9.94
CA LEU A 13 -3.62 -10.17 11.16
C LEU A 13 -3.48 -11.10 12.36
N ALA A 14 -4.38 -12.07 12.52
CA ALA A 14 -4.30 -13.13 13.53
C ALA A 14 -3.23 -14.20 13.23
N ARG A 15 -2.54 -14.09 12.08
CA ARG A 15 -1.51 -15.03 11.60
C ARG A 15 -1.99 -16.49 11.53
N ASN A 16 -3.30 -16.71 11.40
CA ASN A 16 -3.89 -18.04 11.43
C ASN A 16 -3.65 -18.77 10.09
N GLY A 17 -2.51 -19.46 9.99
CA GLY A 17 -2.09 -20.13 8.76
C GLY A 17 -3.10 -21.14 8.22
N THR A 18 -3.88 -21.80 9.08
CA THR A 18 -4.91 -22.75 8.66
C THR A 18 -6.07 -22.03 7.99
N GLU A 19 -6.57 -20.96 8.60
CA GLU A 19 -7.67 -20.18 8.03
C GLU A 19 -7.24 -19.43 6.76
N ILE A 20 -6.03 -18.89 6.73
CA ILE A 20 -5.46 -18.27 5.51
C ILE A 20 -5.45 -19.29 4.36
N ARG A 21 -4.95 -20.52 4.57
CA ARG A 21 -4.93 -21.57 3.53
C ARG A 21 -6.34 -21.97 3.09
N ARG A 22 -7.29 -22.04 4.02
CA ARG A 22 -8.69 -22.34 3.73
C ARG A 22 -9.30 -21.26 2.84
N LEU A 23 -9.11 -19.99 3.18
CA LEU A 23 -9.61 -18.84 2.41
C LEU A 23 -8.95 -18.74 1.03
N LEU A 24 -7.64 -19.02 0.92
CA LEU A 24 -6.92 -18.99 -0.36
C LEU A 24 -7.28 -20.16 -1.30
N ARG A 25 -7.81 -21.27 -0.78
CA ARG A 25 -8.36 -22.37 -1.60
C ARG A 25 -9.76 -22.07 -2.16
N HIS A 26 -10.44 -21.05 -1.63
CA HIS A 26 -11.78 -20.69 -2.07
C HIS A 26 -11.75 -20.14 -3.51
N PRO A 27 -12.77 -20.40 -4.36
CA PRO A 27 -12.80 -19.90 -5.74
C PRO A 27 -12.68 -18.37 -5.83
N LEU A 28 -13.16 -17.63 -4.83
CA LEU A 28 -13.02 -16.17 -4.76
C LEU A 28 -11.55 -15.70 -4.70
N ALA A 29 -10.62 -16.53 -4.21
CA ALA A 29 -9.19 -16.22 -4.21
C ALA A 29 -8.65 -16.05 -5.65
N ARG A 30 -9.28 -16.67 -6.65
CA ARG A 30 -8.87 -16.54 -8.05
C ARG A 30 -9.06 -15.12 -8.59
N ALA A 31 -10.05 -14.39 -8.07
CA ALA A 31 -10.30 -13.00 -8.41
C ALA A 31 -9.31 -12.02 -7.74
N LEU A 32 -8.54 -12.48 -6.74
CA LEU A 32 -7.55 -11.64 -6.08
C LEU A 32 -6.33 -11.39 -6.99
N PRO A 33 -5.68 -10.22 -6.87
CA PRO A 33 -4.39 -9.98 -7.49
C PRO A 33 -3.37 -11.04 -7.07
N ARG A 34 -2.51 -11.45 -8.01
CA ARG A 34 -1.45 -12.45 -7.76
C ARG A 34 -0.58 -12.09 -6.54
N ARG A 35 -0.20 -10.81 -6.41
CA ARG A 35 0.58 -10.28 -5.28
C ARG A 35 -0.07 -10.55 -3.92
N VAL A 36 -1.39 -10.39 -3.82
CA VAL A 36 -2.17 -10.63 -2.58
C VAL A 36 -2.16 -12.12 -2.23
N ARG A 37 -2.35 -13.00 -3.22
CA ARG A 37 -2.27 -14.45 -3.00
C ARG A 37 -0.89 -14.89 -2.52
N GLU A 38 0.17 -14.44 -3.19
CA GLU A 38 1.56 -14.78 -2.85
C GLU A 38 1.92 -14.30 -1.44
N GLU A 39 1.48 -13.09 -1.06
CA GLU A 39 1.65 -12.56 0.29
C GLU A 39 0.94 -13.44 1.33
N GLY A 40 -0.31 -13.83 1.07
CA GLY A 40 -1.06 -14.70 1.97
C GLY A 40 -0.38 -16.06 2.17
N TYR A 41 0.11 -16.69 1.10
CA TYR A 41 0.88 -17.93 1.21
C TYR A 41 2.21 -17.74 1.96
N ALA A 42 2.90 -16.62 1.72
CA ALA A 42 4.15 -16.32 2.40
C ALA A 42 3.95 -16.17 3.92
N ILE A 43 2.90 -15.48 4.35
CA ILE A 43 2.56 -15.32 5.77
C ILE A 43 2.12 -16.65 6.38
N ALA A 44 1.27 -17.42 5.68
CA ALA A 44 0.84 -18.73 6.15
C ALA A 44 1.99 -19.75 6.28
N ARG A 45 3.05 -19.58 5.49
CA ARG A 45 4.28 -20.39 5.58
C ARG A 45 5.21 -19.90 6.69
N ALA A 46 5.30 -18.59 6.91
CA ALA A 46 6.20 -18.00 7.91
C ALA A 46 5.72 -18.23 9.36
N GLY A 47 4.41 -18.42 9.55
CA GLY A 47 3.86 -18.78 10.86
C GLY A 47 3.73 -17.60 11.83
N GLN A 48 3.43 -17.92 13.10
CA GLN A 48 3.08 -16.94 14.14
C GLN A 48 4.26 -16.06 14.57
N GLU A 49 5.49 -16.55 14.44
CA GLU A 49 6.71 -15.83 14.85
C GLU A 49 7.14 -14.77 13.83
N SER A 50 6.47 -14.70 12.67
CA SER A 50 6.82 -13.78 11.60
C SER A 50 6.22 -12.39 11.76
N LEU A 51 7.09 -11.37 11.78
CA LEU A 51 6.72 -9.95 11.77
C LEU A 51 6.26 -9.44 10.40
N ARG A 52 6.12 -10.31 9.40
CA ARG A 52 5.74 -9.92 8.04
C ARG A 52 4.31 -9.37 8.02
N ALA A 53 4.18 -8.10 7.66
CA ALA A 53 2.87 -7.46 7.54
C ALA A 53 2.19 -7.79 6.19
N PRO A 54 0.86 -7.96 6.16
CA PRO A 54 0.08 -8.18 4.93
C PRO A 54 -0.20 -6.87 4.18
N ILE A 55 0.85 -6.17 3.76
CA ILE A 55 0.75 -4.82 3.18
C ILE A 55 -0.06 -4.81 1.89
N GLN A 56 0.18 -5.76 0.98
CA GLN A 56 -0.52 -5.83 -0.31
C GLN A 56 -2.01 -6.12 -0.11
N THR A 57 -2.33 -7.01 0.83
CA THR A 57 -3.71 -7.37 1.15
C THR A 57 -4.46 -6.19 1.75
N LEU A 58 -3.86 -5.46 2.70
CA LEU A 58 -4.45 -4.26 3.29
C LEU A 58 -4.66 -3.16 2.25
N HIS A 59 -3.67 -2.93 1.38
CA HIS A 59 -3.79 -1.96 0.30
C HIS A 59 -4.96 -2.31 -0.64
N PHE A 60 -5.08 -3.58 -1.04
CA PHE A 60 -6.17 -4.03 -1.91
C PHE A 60 -7.54 -3.92 -1.22
N TYR A 61 -7.62 -4.20 0.08
CA TYR A 61 -8.82 -4.00 0.88
C TYR A 61 -9.32 -2.56 0.84
N HIS A 62 -8.44 -1.61 1.17
CA HIS A 62 -8.79 -0.19 1.15
C HIS A 62 -9.13 0.29 -0.27
N GLN A 63 -8.39 -0.15 -1.29
CA GLN A 63 -8.72 0.16 -2.68
C GLN A 63 -10.12 -0.34 -3.06
N THR A 64 -10.46 -1.57 -2.67
CA THR A 64 -11.76 -2.19 -2.96
C THR A 64 -12.89 -1.48 -2.22
N LEU A 65 -12.67 -1.10 -0.95
CA LEU A 65 -13.60 -0.28 -0.19
C LEU A 65 -13.86 1.07 -0.86
N HIS A 66 -12.82 1.77 -1.30
CA HIS A 66 -12.99 3.06 -1.98
C HIS A 66 -13.78 2.93 -3.29
N LEU A 67 -13.55 1.86 -4.06
CA LEU A 67 -14.28 1.61 -5.30
C LEU A 67 -15.76 1.30 -5.06
N LEU A 68 -16.08 0.60 -3.96
CA LEU A 68 -17.45 0.22 -3.60
C LEU A 68 -18.19 1.31 -2.79
N GLY A 69 -17.46 2.20 -2.12
CA GLY A 69 -17.97 3.31 -1.30
C GLY A 69 -18.19 4.64 -2.02
N ALA A 70 -17.89 4.70 -3.33
CA ALA A 70 -18.06 5.85 -4.25
C ALA A 70 -16.97 6.96 -4.23
N ARG A 71 -16.62 7.36 -5.47
CA ARG A 71 -15.83 8.51 -5.97
C ARG A 71 -14.30 8.51 -5.75
N PRO A 72 -13.52 8.92 -6.77
CA PRO A 72 -12.07 8.79 -6.77
C PRO A 72 -11.46 9.85 -5.86
N VAL A 73 -10.77 9.43 -4.82
CA VAL A 73 -9.63 10.20 -4.32
C VAL A 73 -8.44 9.74 -5.14
N ALA A 74 -8.05 10.58 -6.09
CA ALA A 74 -6.85 10.44 -6.87
C ALA A 74 -5.68 10.17 -5.92
N ARG A 75 -5.05 9.01 -6.08
CA ARG A 75 -3.81 8.70 -5.39
C ARG A 75 -2.70 9.52 -6.02
N GLY A 76 -2.44 10.70 -5.46
CA GLY A 76 -1.15 11.35 -5.58
C GLY A 76 -0.08 10.43 -5.00
N GLU A 77 0.74 9.88 -5.91
CA GLU A 77 2.18 9.70 -5.77
C GLU A 77 2.70 8.99 -4.51
N ALA A 78 3.09 7.73 -4.67
CA ALA A 78 4.12 7.10 -3.83
C ALA A 78 4.88 6.02 -4.63
N GLY A 79 5.92 6.47 -5.34
CA GLY A 79 7.03 5.69 -5.87
C GLY A 79 7.97 6.69 -6.55
N SER A 80 9.21 6.97 -6.11
CA SER A 80 10.22 6.14 -5.44
C SER A 80 11.19 7.01 -4.60
N PRO A 81 11.93 6.42 -3.63
CA PRO A 81 13.00 7.09 -2.90
C PRO A 81 14.30 7.10 -3.73
N GLY A 82 14.87 8.27 -3.92
CA GLY A 82 16.21 8.45 -4.49
C GLY A 82 16.80 9.77 -4.00
N ALA A 83 17.50 9.74 -2.86
CA ALA A 83 18.39 10.83 -2.47
C ALA A 83 19.77 10.60 -3.13
N PRO A 84 20.50 11.68 -3.46
CA PRO A 84 21.44 12.17 -2.46
C PRO A 84 21.45 13.70 -2.30
N ASN A 85 21.27 14.13 -1.05
CA ASN A 85 22.03 15.15 -0.33
C ASN A 85 22.69 16.30 -1.13
N ARG A 86 22.20 17.54 -0.99
CA ARG A 86 22.97 18.65 -0.37
C ARG A 86 22.08 19.88 -0.13
N ALA A 87 22.32 20.50 1.02
CA ALA A 87 21.80 21.79 1.46
C ALA A 87 21.93 22.87 0.38
N ASP A 88 20.91 23.72 0.24
CA ASP A 88 21.08 25.16 0.50
C ASP A 88 19.72 25.83 0.66
N ASP A 89 19.66 26.66 1.69
CA ASP A 89 18.60 27.58 2.08
C ASP A 89 18.72 28.84 1.20
N GLU A 90 17.66 29.25 0.49
CA GLU A 90 17.32 30.66 0.22
C GLU A 90 16.12 30.77 -0.75
N PRO A 91 15.01 31.42 -0.36
CA PRO A 91 13.99 31.84 -1.31
C PRO A 91 14.50 33.06 -2.11
N GLN A 92 14.66 32.86 -3.42
CA GLN A 92 14.95 33.90 -4.42
C GLN A 92 13.97 35.07 -4.30
N ILE A 93 14.43 36.18 -3.71
CA ILE A 93 13.77 37.48 -3.83
C ILE A 93 14.51 38.26 -4.92
N GLU A 94 13.86 38.33 -6.07
CA GLU A 94 14.31 38.97 -7.29
C GLU A 94 14.21 40.51 -7.10
N ILE A 95 15.36 41.20 -7.04
CA ILE A 95 15.40 42.67 -7.03
C ILE A 95 15.74 43.14 -8.47
N PRO A 96 14.89 43.93 -9.13
CA PRO A 96 15.19 44.41 -10.47
C PRO A 96 16.22 45.54 -10.43
N LEU A 97 17.31 45.31 -11.15
CA LEU A 97 18.39 46.26 -11.44
C LEU A 97 17.86 47.42 -12.30
N ARG A 98 17.78 48.65 -11.75
CA ARG A 98 17.70 49.87 -12.56
C ARG A 98 18.93 50.74 -12.38
N ALA A 99 19.49 51.04 -13.54
CA ALA A 99 20.71 51.76 -13.86
C ALA A 99 20.66 53.29 -13.58
N ALA A 100 21.83 53.89 -13.83
CA ALA A 100 22.18 55.32 -13.92
C ALA A 100 22.55 55.96 -12.58
N GLY A 101 23.73 56.56 -12.38
CA GLY A 101 24.62 57.25 -13.32
C GLY A 101 24.75 58.70 -12.86
N GLY A 102 25.97 59.19 -12.63
CA GLY A 102 26.26 60.57 -12.23
C GLY A 102 27.44 60.69 -11.29
#